data_AF-A0A2G6JHG5-F1
#
_entry.id   AF-A0A2G6JHG5-F1
#
_cell.length_a   1.000
_cell.length_b   1.000
_cell.length_c   1.000
_cell.angle_alpha   90.00
_cell.angle_beta   90.00
_cell.angle_gamma   90.00
#
_symmetry.space_group_name_H-M   'P 1'
#
loop_
_entity.id
_entity.type
_entity.pdbx_description
1 polymer ?
#
loop_
_entity_poly.entity_id
_entity_poly.type
_entity_poly.pdbx_seq_one_letter_code
_entity_poly.pdbx_strand_id
1 'polypeptide(L)'
;MDRKGILDQVDQRQGRTPLVLIGLGAMSIVLPIARGFLPAEHRSLLPGSWLTELLLGLLFFYVAALIYERQRLNKSFQELLSSFDEFLRGVYGDDYRQRMQAISVLIRALASEDAKIREKSHESLKRLTGKDFPAEHLPWHEWWRDNKMSFFTQLQR
;
A
#
# COMPACT_ATOMS: atom_id res chain seq x y z
N MET A 1 14.70 -18.16 2.31
CA MET A 1 13.31 -17.95 1.84
C MET A 1 13.29 -16.69 1.01
N ASP A 2 12.96 -16.80 -0.27
CA ASP A 2 13.07 -15.73 -1.25
C ASP A 2 11.87 -14.77 -1.13
N ARG A 3 12.15 -13.49 -0.87
CA ARG A 3 11.15 -12.44 -0.66
C ARG A 3 10.32 -12.18 -1.91
N LYS A 4 10.87 -12.48 -3.10
CA LYS A 4 10.16 -12.37 -4.38
C LYS A 4 9.02 -13.39 -4.49
N GLY A 5 9.25 -14.64 -4.09
CA GLY A 5 8.23 -15.69 -4.16
C GLY A 5 6.98 -15.42 -3.29
N ILE A 6 7.14 -14.72 -2.17
CA ILE A 6 6.00 -14.36 -1.29
C ILE A 6 5.16 -13.24 -1.92
N LEU A 7 5.79 -12.27 -2.59
CA LEU A 7 5.07 -11.16 -3.23
C LEU A 7 4.27 -11.63 -4.45
N ASP A 8 4.85 -12.50 -5.28
CA ASP A 8 4.15 -13.08 -6.44
C ASP A 8 2.94 -13.92 -6.01
N GLN A 9 3.04 -14.64 -4.89
CA GLN A 9 1.94 -15.47 -4.38
C GLN A 9 0.78 -14.64 -3.79
N VAL A 10 1.07 -13.45 -3.24
CA VAL A 10 0.05 -12.51 -2.75
C VAL A 10 -0.65 -11.82 -3.91
N ASP A 11 0.09 -11.41 -4.94
CA ASP A 11 -0.47 -10.75 -6.13
C ASP A 11 -1.37 -11.71 -6.92
N GLN A 12 -0.97 -12.98 -7.04
CA GLN A 12 -1.78 -14.02 -7.69
C GLN A 12 -3.10 -14.31 -6.97
N ARG A 13 -3.18 -14.10 -5.64
CA ARG A 13 -4.44 -14.24 -4.88
C ARG A 13 -5.35 -13.02 -5.02
N GLN A 14 -4.79 -11.81 -5.15
CA GLN A 14 -5.58 -10.58 -5.29
C GLN A 14 -6.27 -10.45 -6.65
N GLY A 15 -5.74 -11.06 -7.71
CA GLY A 15 -6.38 -11.10 -9.03
C GLY A 15 -7.66 -11.95 -9.10
N ARG A 16 -7.88 -12.89 -8.18
CA ARG A 16 -9.01 -13.83 -8.22
C ARG A 16 -10.29 -13.30 -7.56
N THR A 17 -10.15 -12.48 -6.52
CA THR A 17 -11.29 -11.90 -5.79
C THR A 17 -12.26 -11.11 -6.67
N PRO A 18 -11.82 -10.22 -7.59
CA PRO A 18 -12.75 -9.50 -8.45
C PRO A 18 -13.49 -10.43 -9.43
N LEU A 19 -12.85 -11.47 -9.95
CA LEU A 19 -13.48 -12.43 -10.88
C LEU A 19 -14.61 -13.22 -10.21
N VAL A 20 -14.42 -13.63 -8.95
CA VAL A 20 -15.47 -14.34 -8.20
C VAL A 20 -16.67 -13.43 -7.91
N LEU A 21 -16.43 -12.16 -7.58
CA LEU A 21 -17.49 -11.18 -7.35
C LEU A 21 -18.25 -10.82 -8.63
N ILE A 22 -17.54 -10.66 -9.75
CA ILE A 22 -18.16 -10.47 -11.07
C ILE A 22 -18.98 -11.71 -11.44
N GLY A 23 -18.47 -12.91 -11.20
CA GLY A 23 -19.18 -14.17 -11.44
C GLY A 23 -20.46 -14.30 -10.59
N LEU A 24 -20.38 -13.98 -9.30
CA LEU A 24 -21.55 -13.96 -8.39
C LEU A 24 -22.57 -12.90 -8.79
N GLY A 25 -22.11 -11.70 -9.18
CA GLY A 25 -22.98 -10.63 -9.68
C GLY A 25 -23.69 -11.01 -10.98
N ALA A 26 -22.95 -11.58 -11.95
CA ALA A 26 -23.51 -12.06 -13.21
C ALA A 26 -24.52 -13.21 -12.98
N MET A 27 -24.19 -14.16 -12.09
CA MET A 27 -25.09 -15.25 -11.72
C MET A 27 -26.39 -14.73 -11.10
N SER A 28 -26.31 -13.67 -10.29
CA SER A 28 -27.48 -13.01 -9.69
C SER A 28 -28.40 -12.32 -10.71
N ILE A 29 -27.87 -11.92 -11.87
CA ILE A 29 -28.65 -11.32 -12.98
C ILE A 29 -29.22 -12.40 -13.91
N VAL A 30 -28.48 -13.49 -14.15
CA VAL A 30 -28.91 -14.57 -15.05
C VAL A 30 -30.07 -15.39 -14.46
N LEU A 31 -30.08 -15.59 -13.13
CA LEU A 31 -31.15 -16.33 -12.44
C LEU A 31 -32.57 -15.79 -12.68
N PRO A 32 -32.87 -14.49 -12.51
CA PRO A 32 -34.21 -13.94 -12.79
C PRO A 32 -34.60 -14.05 -14.27
N ILE A 33 -33.65 -13.87 -15.19
CA ILE A 33 -33.91 -14.00 -16.64
C ILE A 33 -34.29 -15.45 -16.97
N ALA A 34 -33.55 -16.43 -16.44
CA ALA A 34 -33.83 -17.84 -16.62
C ALA A 34 -35.21 -18.26 -16.05
N ARG A 35 -35.67 -17.62 -14.96
CA ARG A 35 -37.03 -17.85 -14.43
C ARG A 35 -38.13 -17.44 -15.39
N GLY A 36 -37.90 -16.43 -16.24
CA GLY A 36 -38.84 -16.02 -17.28
C GLY A 36 -39.16 -17.15 -18.27
N PHE A 37 -38.20 -18.05 -18.49
CA PHE A 37 -38.32 -19.20 -19.39
C PHE A 37 -38.87 -20.47 -18.72
N LEU A 38 -39.03 -20.49 -17.39
CA LEU A 38 -39.55 -21.66 -16.67
C LEU A 38 -41.10 -21.73 -16.72
N PRO A 39 -41.68 -22.95 -16.80
CA PRO A 39 -43.12 -23.15 -16.76
C PRO A 39 -43.75 -22.62 -15.46
N ALA A 40 -45.02 -22.20 -15.55
CA ALA A 40 -45.73 -21.53 -14.46
C ALA A 40 -45.81 -22.36 -13.17
N GLU A 41 -45.76 -23.69 -13.27
CA GLU A 41 -45.85 -24.63 -12.15
C GLU A 41 -44.70 -24.53 -11.14
N HIS A 42 -43.55 -23.97 -11.53
CA HIS A 42 -42.38 -23.85 -10.65
C HIS A 42 -42.15 -22.44 -10.09
N ARG A 43 -42.98 -21.45 -10.45
CA ARG A 43 -42.76 -20.03 -10.06
C ARG A 43 -43.06 -19.72 -8.60
N SER A 44 -43.84 -20.54 -7.91
CA SER A 44 -44.28 -20.30 -6.53
C SER A 44 -43.24 -20.63 -5.45
N LEU A 45 -42.16 -21.35 -5.81
CA LEU A 45 -41.17 -21.84 -4.85
C LEU A 45 -40.11 -20.82 -4.43
N LEU A 46 -40.02 -19.66 -5.10
CA LEU A 46 -39.00 -18.63 -4.82
C LEU A 46 -39.69 -17.31 -4.43
N PRO A 47 -39.84 -17.02 -3.13
CA PRO A 47 -40.45 -15.78 -2.65
C PRO A 47 -39.47 -14.62 -2.83
N GLY A 48 -39.65 -13.84 -3.90
CA GLY A 48 -38.85 -12.64 -4.14
C GLY A 48 -39.46 -11.76 -5.22
N SER A 49 -39.51 -10.45 -5.00
CA SER A 49 -39.89 -9.50 -6.03
C SER A 49 -38.77 -9.42 -7.08
N TRP A 50 -39.11 -9.32 -8.37
CA TRP A 50 -38.12 -9.17 -9.45
C TRP A 50 -37.21 -7.94 -9.25
N LEU A 51 -37.73 -6.89 -8.58
CA LEU A 51 -37.00 -5.68 -8.25
C LEU A 51 -35.85 -5.91 -7.26
N THR A 52 -36.07 -6.72 -6.21
CA THR A 52 -35.03 -7.01 -5.22
C THR A 52 -33.85 -7.75 -5.82
N GLU A 53 -34.11 -8.62 -6.80
CA GLU A 53 -33.06 -9.39 -7.48
C GLU A 53 -32.22 -8.50 -8.42
N LEU A 54 -32.88 -7.58 -9.14
CA LEU A 54 -32.18 -6.57 -9.95
C LEU A 54 -31.34 -5.62 -9.09
N LEU A 55 -31.90 -5.13 -7.98
CA LEU A 55 -31.16 -4.25 -7.06
C LEU A 55 -29.94 -4.96 -6.47
N LEU A 56 -30.08 -6.24 -6.10
CA LEU A 56 -28.97 -7.05 -5.61
C LEU A 56 -27.90 -7.24 -6.68
N GLY A 57 -28.29 -7.58 -7.92
CA GLY A 57 -27.36 -7.70 -9.04
C GLY A 57 -26.60 -6.39 -9.33
N LEU A 58 -27.30 -5.26 -9.33
CA LEU A 58 -26.72 -3.93 -9.52
C LEU A 58 -25.75 -3.57 -8.38
N LEU A 59 -26.09 -3.90 -7.13
CA LEU A 59 -25.22 -3.70 -5.98
C LEU A 59 -23.92 -4.50 -6.10
N PHE A 60 -24.00 -5.78 -6.47
CA PHE A 60 -22.81 -6.61 -6.69
C PHE A 60 -21.94 -6.08 -7.81
N PHE A 61 -22.55 -5.66 -8.92
CA PHE A 61 -21.84 -5.05 -10.04
C PHE A 61 -21.12 -3.76 -9.62
N TYR A 62 -21.81 -2.90 -8.85
CA TYR A 62 -21.24 -1.67 -8.31
C TYR A 62 -20.03 -1.92 -7.41
N VAL A 63 -20.12 -2.89 -6.48
CA VAL A 63 -19.01 -3.27 -5.61
C VAL A 63 -17.84 -3.82 -6.43
N ALA A 64 -18.10 -4.64 -7.45
CA ALA A 64 -17.07 -5.15 -8.34
C ALA A 64 -16.35 -4.02 -9.10
N ALA A 65 -17.11 -3.03 -9.60
CA ALA A 65 -16.56 -1.85 -10.27
C ALA A 65 -15.65 -1.04 -9.33
N LEU A 66 -16.09 -0.79 -8.08
CA LEU A 66 -15.27 -0.10 -7.08
C LEU A 66 -13.96 -0.84 -6.76
N ILE A 67 -14.01 -2.16 -6.65
CA ILE A 67 -12.80 -2.96 -6.40
C ILE A 67 -11.86 -2.88 -7.60
N TYR A 68 -12.39 -2.95 -8.82
CA TYR A 68 -11.60 -2.82 -10.05
C TYR A 68 -10.91 -1.46 -10.14
N GLU A 69 -11.64 -0.37 -9.88
CA GLU A 69 -11.06 0.97 -9.87
C GLU A 69 -9.96 1.12 -8.82
N ARG A 70 -10.17 0.59 -7.61
CA ARG A 70 -9.16 0.59 -6.56
C ARG A 70 -7.90 -0.17 -6.98
N GLN A 71 -8.06 -1.33 -7.60
CA GLN A 71 -6.93 -2.12 -8.11
C GLN A 71 -6.17 -1.37 -9.21
N ARG A 72 -6.90 -0.75 -10.14
CA ARG A 72 -6.31 0.08 -11.20
C ARG A 72 -5.52 1.25 -10.63
N LEU A 73 -6.09 1.98 -9.66
CA LEU A 73 -5.45 3.09 -8.98
C LEU A 73 -4.18 2.65 -8.25
N ASN A 74 -4.21 1.51 -7.55
CA ASN A 74 -3.04 0.99 -6.86
C ASN A 74 -1.89 0.67 -7.85
N LYS A 75 -2.19 0.11 -9.02
CA LYS A 75 -1.17 -0.17 -10.04
C LYS A 75 -0.54 1.12 -10.55
N SER A 76 -1.34 2.11 -10.92
CA SER A 76 -0.82 3.42 -11.37
C SER A 76 -0.01 4.11 -10.27
N PHE A 77 -0.43 3.99 -9.01
CA PHE A 77 0.33 4.54 -7.88
C PHE A 77 1.67 3.82 -7.66
N GLN A 78 1.71 2.49 -7.78
CA GLN A 78 2.94 1.72 -7.70
C GLN A 78 3.91 2.05 -8.85
N GLU A 79 3.40 2.22 -10.06
CA GLU A 79 4.20 2.68 -11.21
C GLU A 79 4.79 4.07 -10.96
N LEU A 80 3.98 5.01 -10.45
CA LEU A 80 4.44 6.35 -10.06
C LEU A 80 5.49 6.30 -8.94
N LEU A 81 5.31 5.44 -7.93
CA LEU A 81 6.29 5.27 -6.88
C LEU A 81 7.59 4.65 -7.39
N SER A 82 7.52 3.73 -8.35
CA SER A 82 8.71 3.11 -8.94
C SER A 82 9.51 4.09 -9.79
N SER A 83 8.83 4.92 -10.60
CA SER A 83 9.50 5.96 -11.38
C SER A 83 10.07 7.05 -10.48
N PHE A 84 9.38 7.40 -9.39
CA PHE A 84 9.91 8.29 -8.38
C PHE A 84 11.13 7.70 -7.68
N ASP A 85 11.12 6.40 -7.34
CA ASP A 85 12.27 5.73 -6.76
C ASP A 85 13.48 5.71 -7.69
N GLU A 86 13.25 5.45 -8.97
CA GLU A 86 14.29 5.48 -9.99
C GLU A 86 14.86 6.89 -10.18
N PHE A 87 14.00 7.91 -10.17
CA PHE A 87 14.41 9.31 -10.14
C PHE A 87 15.24 9.63 -8.89
N LEU A 88 14.78 9.25 -7.70
CA LEU A 88 15.51 9.46 -6.45
C LEU A 88 16.87 8.76 -6.48
N ARG A 89 16.95 7.55 -7.03
CA ARG A 89 18.21 6.83 -7.20
C ARG A 89 19.14 7.54 -8.17
N GLY A 90 18.63 8.06 -9.29
CA GLY A 90 19.42 8.83 -10.26
C GLY A 90 19.97 10.13 -9.68
N VAL A 91 19.18 10.83 -8.86
CA VAL A 91 19.59 12.10 -8.22
C VAL A 91 20.51 11.86 -7.03
N TYR A 92 20.18 10.90 -6.15
CA TYR A 92 20.80 10.76 -4.83
C TYR A 92 21.75 9.56 -4.68
N GLY A 93 21.88 8.72 -5.72
CA GLY A 93 22.73 7.52 -5.73
C GLY A 93 22.10 6.30 -5.05
N ASP A 94 22.65 5.11 -5.30
CA ASP A 94 22.08 3.84 -4.82
C ASP A 94 21.98 3.71 -3.29
N ASP A 95 22.84 4.42 -2.55
CA ASP A 95 22.94 4.31 -1.09
C ASP A 95 21.92 5.18 -0.33
N TYR A 96 21.11 6.01 -1.02
CA TYR A 96 20.26 7.00 -0.35
C TYR A 96 19.26 6.36 0.62
N ARG A 97 18.63 5.23 0.24
CA ARG A 97 17.68 4.50 1.10
C ARG A 97 18.35 3.93 2.35
N GLN A 98 19.54 3.38 2.20
CA GLN A 98 20.29 2.81 3.32
C GLN A 98 20.66 3.91 4.31
N ARG A 99 21.07 5.09 3.82
CA ARG A 99 21.37 6.26 4.66
C ARG A 99 20.13 6.80 5.37
N MET A 100 18.98 6.91 4.67
CA MET A 100 17.71 7.31 5.30
C MET A 100 17.29 6.37 6.44
N GLN A 101 17.42 5.06 6.19
CA GLN A 101 17.10 4.05 7.18
C GLN A 101 18.09 4.10 8.35
N ALA A 102 19.38 4.24 8.08
CA ALA A 102 20.40 4.37 9.11
C ALA A 102 20.15 5.58 10.02
N ILE A 103 19.87 6.76 9.46
CA ILE A 103 19.52 7.96 10.25
C ILE A 103 18.27 7.69 11.09
N SER A 104 17.23 7.11 10.51
CA SER A 104 15.99 6.81 11.25
C SER A 104 16.19 5.82 12.40
N VAL A 105 17.05 4.81 12.21
CA VAL A 105 17.42 3.85 13.26
C VAL A 105 18.24 4.51 14.37
N LEU A 106 19.22 5.34 14.00
CA LEU A 106 20.06 6.05 14.97
C LEU A 106 19.24 7.06 15.80
N ILE A 107 18.28 7.75 15.19
CA ILE A 107 17.36 8.64 15.93
C ILE A 107 16.59 7.85 16.97
N ARG A 108 16.01 6.69 16.60
CA ARG A 108 15.32 5.83 17.58
C ARG A 108 16.26 5.33 18.68
N ALA A 109 17.51 5.03 18.35
CA ALA A 109 18.50 4.57 19.32
C ALA A 109 18.88 5.67 20.35
N LEU A 110 18.67 6.96 20.06
CA LEU A 110 18.79 8.03 21.06
C LEU A 110 17.77 7.91 22.20
N ALA A 111 16.65 7.21 21.99
CA ALA A 111 15.66 6.94 23.04
C ALA A 111 16.01 5.68 23.88
N SER A 112 17.12 5.00 23.60
CA SER A 112 17.57 3.85 24.37
C SER A 112 17.90 4.23 25.81
N GLU A 113 17.62 3.35 26.78
CA GLU A 113 18.01 3.54 28.19
C GLU A 113 19.52 3.40 28.40
N ASP A 114 20.22 2.66 27.52
CA ASP A 114 21.67 2.50 27.57
C ASP A 114 22.40 3.77 27.11
N ALA A 115 23.14 4.38 28.05
CA ALA A 115 23.91 5.59 27.81
C ALA A 115 24.96 5.44 26.69
N LYS A 116 25.61 4.27 26.57
CA LYS A 116 26.62 4.02 25.53
C LYS A 116 25.98 3.97 24.14
N ILE A 117 24.78 3.39 24.04
CA ILE A 117 24.03 3.34 22.78
C ILE A 117 23.62 4.75 22.36
N ARG A 118 23.12 5.57 23.30
CA ARG A 118 22.74 6.97 23.01
C ARG A 118 23.93 7.79 22.52
N GLU A 119 25.04 7.75 23.25
CA GLU A 119 26.26 8.50 22.90
C GLU A 119 26.80 8.10 21.52
N LYS A 120 26.95 6.80 21.27
CA LYS A 120 27.42 6.31 19.96
C LYS A 120 26.47 6.65 18.82
N SER A 121 25.16 6.65 19.09
CA SER A 121 24.15 7.03 18.10
C SER A 121 24.21 8.52 17.79
N HIS A 122 24.42 9.35 18.82
CA HIS A 122 24.59 10.79 18.69
C HIS A 122 25.84 11.15 17.87
N GLU A 123 27.00 10.57 18.19
CA GLU A 123 28.22 10.78 17.41
C GLU A 123 28.05 10.33 15.95
N SER A 124 27.39 9.20 15.73
CA SER A 124 27.12 8.69 14.38
C SER A 124 26.20 9.62 13.59
N LEU A 125 25.18 10.19 14.25
CA LEU A 125 24.28 11.19 13.64
C LEU A 125 25.04 12.47 13.30
N LYS A 126 25.90 12.97 14.19
CA LYS A 126 26.76 14.14 13.91
C LYS A 126 27.64 13.90 12.68
N ARG A 127 28.29 12.73 12.62
CA ARG A 127 29.16 12.37 11.50
C ARG A 127 28.41 12.21 10.18
N LEU A 128 27.23 11.60 10.20
CA LEU A 128 26.44 11.36 8.98
C LEU A 128 25.79 12.64 8.45
N THR A 129 25.31 13.49 9.35
CA THR A 129 24.48 14.65 8.98
C THR A 129 25.26 15.96 8.92
N GLY A 130 26.44 16.02 9.56
CA GLY A 130 27.21 17.25 9.75
C GLY A 130 26.54 18.26 10.70
N LYS A 131 25.45 17.89 11.37
CA LYS A 131 24.74 18.75 12.33
C LYS A 131 25.11 18.40 13.76
N ASP A 132 25.12 19.40 14.63
CA ASP A 132 25.45 19.25 16.05
C ASP A 132 24.26 19.67 16.91
N PHE A 133 23.29 18.77 17.06
CA PHE A 133 22.16 18.95 18.00
C PHE A 133 22.47 18.25 19.33
N PRO A 134 21.74 18.55 20.42
CA PRO A 134 21.83 17.80 21.67
C PRO A 134 21.61 16.29 21.48
N ALA A 135 22.11 15.46 22.40
CA ALA A 135 21.96 14.00 22.36
C ALA A 135 20.52 13.51 22.64
N GLU A 136 19.58 14.44 22.83
CA GLU A 136 18.17 14.17 23.06
C GLU A 136 17.47 13.71 21.76
N HIS A 137 16.54 12.79 21.87
CA HIS A 137 15.80 12.26 20.73
C HIS A 137 14.99 13.34 19.98
N LEU A 138 14.34 14.26 20.69
CA LEU A 138 13.35 15.18 20.13
C LEU A 138 13.93 16.14 19.06
N PRO A 139 15.02 16.88 19.32
CA PRO A 139 15.61 17.79 18.31
C PRO A 139 16.00 17.07 17.02
N TRP A 140 16.60 15.88 17.13
CA TRP A 140 16.97 15.07 15.97
C TRP A 140 15.76 14.56 15.19
N HIS A 141 14.70 14.15 15.89
CA HIS A 141 13.47 13.67 15.28
C HIS A 141 12.74 14.78 14.50
N GLU A 142 12.62 15.98 15.08
CA GLU A 142 12.01 17.14 14.43
C GLU A 142 12.81 17.59 13.22
N TRP A 143 14.12 17.75 13.38
CA TRP A 143 15.00 18.10 12.27
C TRP A 143 14.88 17.09 11.12
N TRP A 144 14.90 15.79 11.43
CA TRP A 144 14.80 14.75 10.40
C TRP A 144 13.43 14.74 9.72
N ARG A 145 12.33 14.97 10.45
CA ARG A 145 10.99 15.09 9.87
C ARG A 145 10.96 16.20 8.82
N ASP A 146 11.59 17.34 9.10
CA ASP A 146 11.50 18.53 8.27
C ASP A 146 12.56 18.54 7.14
N ASN A 147 13.67 17.80 7.29
CA ASN A 147 14.80 17.81 6.35
C ASN A 147 15.02 16.52 5.56
N LYS A 148 14.13 15.52 5.69
CA LYS A 148 14.22 14.24 4.95
C LYS A 148 14.51 14.39 3.46
N MET A 149 13.86 15.37 2.81
CA MET A 149 13.98 15.60 1.37
C MET A 149 15.19 16.48 1.02
N SER A 150 15.49 17.50 1.83
CA SER A 150 16.55 18.48 1.56
C SER A 150 17.95 17.96 1.88
N PHE A 151 18.07 17.03 2.84
CA PHE A 151 19.35 16.49 3.31
C PHE A 151 20.20 15.90 2.17
N PHE A 152 19.58 15.17 1.23
CA PHE A 152 20.33 14.56 0.13
C PHE A 152 20.74 15.55 -0.95
N THR A 153 19.97 16.63 -1.15
CA THR A 153 20.37 17.71 -2.05
C THR A 153 21.65 18.41 -1.58
N GLN A 154 21.91 18.41 -0.27
CA GLN A 154 23.12 18.99 0.31
C GLN A 154 24.35 18.08 0.20
N LEU A 155 24.18 16.76 0.20
CA LEU A 155 25.27 15.79 0.10
C LEU A 155 25.92 15.70 -1.31
N GLN A 156 25.29 16.28 -2.32
CA GLN A 156 25.73 16.23 -3.71
C GLN A 156 26.55 17.46 -4.14
N ARG A 157 26.69 18.46 -3.26
CA ARG A 157 27.60 19.61 -3.44
C ARG A 157 28.92 19.33 -2.77
#